data_AF-A0A4Q6CKT9-F1
#
_entry.id   AF-A0A4Q6CKT9-F1
#
_cell.length_a   1.000
_cell.length_b   1.000
_cell.length_c   1.000
_cell.angle_alpha   90.00
_cell.angle_beta   90.00
_cell.angle_gamma   90.00
#
_symmetry.space_group_name_H-M   'P 1'
#
loop_
_entity.id
_entity.type
_entity.pdbx_description
1 polymer ?
#
loop_
_entity_poly.entity_id
_entity_poly.type
_entity_poly.pdbx_seq_one_letter_code
_entity_poly.pdbx_strand_id
1 'polypeptide(L)' 'FKLETENGWVAARPSGTEDILKIYGESFKGNDHLQSLFSDVKKIVAG' A
#
# COMPACT_ATOMS: atom_id res chain seq x y z
N PHE A 1 -3.91 0.66 -8.01
CA PHE A 1 -3.78 2.13 -7.97
C PHE A 1 -2.53 2.53 -7.18
N LYS A 2 -2.12 3.81 -7.22
CA LYS A 2 -1.03 4.36 -6.40
C LYS A 2 -1.58 5.55 -5.60
N LEU A 3 -1.22 5.62 -4.32
CA LEU A 3 -1.46 6.76 -3.44
C LEU A 3 -0.10 7.32 -3.00
N GLU A 4 0.03 8.64 -3.09
CA GLU A 4 1.23 9.36 -2.67
C GLU A 4 0.84 10.35 -1.58
N THR A 5 1.70 10.47 -0.59
CA THR A 5 1.60 11.45 0.49
C THR A 5 2.92 12.19 0.57
N GLU A 6 2.97 13.29 1.32
CA GLU A 6 4.22 14.01 1.57
C GLU A 6 5.32 13.10 2.17
N ASN A 7 4.95 12.06 2.93
CA ASN A 7 5.88 11.28 3.75
C ASN A 7 6.00 9.81 3.34
N GLY A 8 5.55 9.45 2.14
CA GLY A 8 5.60 8.08 1.64
C GLY A 8 4.56 7.80 0.56
N TRP A 9 4.55 6.56 0.08
CA TRP A 9 3.65 6.14 -0.99
C TRP A 9 3.26 4.67 -0.84
N VAL A 10 2.12 4.29 -1.41
CA VAL A 10 1.66 2.90 -1.52
C VAL A 10 1.07 2.64 -2.90
N ALA A 11 1.33 1.46 -3.45
CA ALA A 11 0.77 1.00 -4.71
C ALA A 11 0.18 -0.41 -4.57
N ALA A 12 -1.05 -0.59 -5.02
CA ALA A 12 -1.72 -1.88 -5.12
C ALA A 12 -1.86 -2.29 -6.58
N ARG A 13 -1.43 -3.50 -6.95
CA ARG A 13 -1.56 -4.05 -8.30
C ARG A 13 -2.01 -5.52 -8.26
N PRO A 14 -2.99 -5.92 -9.11
CA PRO A 14 -3.34 -7.33 -9.24
C PRO A 14 -2.15 -8.10 -9.84
N SER A 15 -1.95 -9.33 -9.36
CA SER A 15 -0.99 -10.24 -10.00
C SER A 15 -1.54 -10.70 -11.35
N GLY A 16 -0.65 -10.85 -12.33
CA GLY A 16 -1.03 -11.32 -13.67
C GLY A 16 -1.12 -12.85 -13.80
N THR A 17 -0.65 -13.59 -12.79
CA THR A 17 -0.50 -15.06 -12.84
C THR A 17 -1.17 -15.79 -11.68
N GLU A 18 -1.53 -15.08 -10.62
CA GLU A 18 -2.07 -15.63 -9.38
C GLU A 18 -3.27 -14.80 -8.97
N ASP A 19 -4.24 -15.39 -8.28
CA ASP A 19 -5.40 -14.66 -7.74
C ASP A 19 -5.02 -13.95 -6.42
N ILE A 20 -4.08 -13.02 -6.52
CA ILE A 20 -3.57 -12.22 -5.40
C ILE A 20 -3.41 -10.75 -5.79
N LEU A 21 -3.52 -9.87 -4.79
CA LEU A 21 -3.20 -8.45 -4.91
C LEU A 21 -1.85 -8.16 -4.25
N LYS A 22 -0.91 -7.59 -5.00
CA LYS A 22 0.41 -7.20 -4.50
C LYS A 22 0.37 -5.73 -4.07
N ILE A 23 0.76 -5.47 -2.83
CA ILE A 23 0.83 -4.12 -2.25
C ILE A 23 2.30 -3.80 -1.94
N TYR A 24 2.76 -2.65 -2.43
CA TYR A 24 4.11 -2.13 -2.24
C TYR A 24 4.02 -0.76 -1.60
N GLY A 25 4.99 -0.38 -0.78
CA GLY A 25 5.02 0.97 -0.23
C GLY A 25 6.33 1.31 0.42
N GLU A 26 6.51 2.60 0.67
CA GLU A 26 7.68 3.18 1.32
C GLU A 26 7.25 4.32 2.23
N SER A 27 7.99 4.52 3.31
CA SER A 27 7.74 5.55 4.32
C SER A 27 9.04 6.27 4.64
N PHE A 28 9.02 7.60 4.61
CA PHE A 28 10.12 8.45 5.05
C PHE A 28 10.11 8.69 6.57
N LYS A 29 9.07 8.21 7.27
CA LYS A 29 8.90 8.33 8.73
C LYS A 29 9.17 7.02 9.49
N GLY A 30 9.67 6.00 8.79
CA GLY A 30 9.99 4.69 9.37
C GLY A 30 8.83 3.69 9.35
N ASN A 31 9.03 2.58 10.05
CA ASN A 31 8.20 1.38 9.92
C ASN A 31 6.76 1.56 10.44
N ASP A 32 6.55 2.25 11.56
CA ASP A 32 5.20 2.41 12.12
C ASP A 32 4.29 3.20 11.17
N HIS A 33 4.82 4.26 10.56
CA HIS A 33 4.12 5.01 9.53
C HIS A 33 3.87 4.16 8.28
N LEU A 34 4.83 3.31 7.88
CA LEU A 34 4.64 2.37 6.76
C LEU A 34 3.47 1.42 7.05
N GLN A 35 3.41 0.83 8.24
CA GLN A 35 2.32 -0.06 8.64
C GLN A 35 0.96 0.65 8.64
N SER A 36 0.90 1.92 9.06
CA SER A 36 -0.32 2.71 8.96
C SER A 36 -0.76 2.88 7.50
N LEU A 37 0.16 3.25 6.61
CA LEU A 37 -0.13 3.39 5.17
C LEU A 37 -0.66 2.08 4.56
N PHE A 38 -0.06 0.93 4.91
CA PHE A 38 -0.55 -0.37 4.46
C PHE A 38 -1.93 -0.71 5.04
N SER A 39 -2.20 -0.37 6.30
CA SER A 39 -3.50 -0.59 6.95
C SER A 39 -4.61 0.17 6.23
N ASP A 40 -4.35 1.43 5.87
CA ASP A 40 -5.33 2.25 5.17
C ASP A 40 -5.61 1.74 3.76
N VAL A 41 -4.58 1.34 3.02
CA VAL A 41 -4.77 0.73 1.70
C VAL A 41 -5.52 -0.60 1.78
N LYS A 42 -5.24 -1.44 2.79
CA LYS A 42 -5.98 -2.70 3.01
C LYS A 42 -7.49 -2.46 3.19
N LYS A 43 -7.89 -1.38 3.88
CA LYS A 43 -9.31 -1.02 4.02
C LYS A 43 -9.94 -0.60 2.70
N ILE A 44 -9.19 0.10 1.83
CA ILE A 44 -9.67 0.54 0.51
C ILE A 44 -9.88 -0.64 -0.43
N VAL A 45 -9.03 -1.66 -0.39
CA VAL A 45 -9.11 -2.83 -1.30
C VAL A 45 -10.03 -3.94 -0.80
N ALA A 46 -10.34 -3.96 0.50
CA ALA A 46 -11.26 -4.92 1.11
C ALA A 46 -12.72 -4.46 1.12
N GLY A 47 -12.98 -3.19 0.76
CA GLY A 47 -14.31 -2.63 0.52
C GLY A 47 -14.66 -2.62 -0.96
#